data_AF-A0A661P1W0-F1
#
_entry.id   AF-A0A661P1W0-F1
#
_cell.length_a   1.000
_cell.length_b   1.000
_cell.length_c   1.000
_cell.angle_alpha   90.00
_cell.angle_beta   90.00
_cell.angle_gamma   90.00
#
_symmetry.space_group_name_H-M   'P 1'
#
loop_
_entity.id
_entity.type
_entity.pdbx_description
1 polymer ?
#
loop_
_entity_poly.entity_id
_entity_poly.type
_entity_poly.pdbx_seq_one_letter_code
_entity_poly.pdbx_strand_id
1 'polypeptide(L)'
;MHNDENIGTAARQIFDRDEVEGVLKSSFYTGPRSEPSLGQSPADEKKKPTHYKVICISMYTDALGRLDEMVKELKTRGYTKANRSALIRHALDVVDLDTVPRGL
;
A
#
# COMPACT_ATOMS: atom_id res chain seq x y z
N MET A 1 1.11 37.21 21.83
CA MET A 1 0.87 35.75 21.98
C MET A 1 -0.56 35.57 22.42
N HIS A 2 -1.26 34.53 21.92
CA HIS A 2 -2.67 34.14 22.13
C HIS A 2 -3.70 34.62 21.09
N ASN A 3 -3.53 34.26 19.81
CA ASN A 3 -4.64 34.30 18.84
C ASN A 3 -4.80 33.03 17.98
N ASP A 4 -3.93 32.02 18.15
CA ASP A 4 -4.01 30.73 17.42
C ASP A 4 -4.94 29.71 18.10
N GLU A 5 -5.19 29.83 19.40
CA GLU A 5 -6.04 28.88 20.14
C GLU A 5 -7.53 28.99 19.79
N ASN A 6 -7.96 30.14 19.27
CA ASN A 6 -9.38 30.42 19.01
C ASN A 6 -9.87 29.92 17.64
N ILE A 7 -8.95 29.67 16.69
CA ILE A 7 -9.29 29.16 15.35
C ILE A 7 -9.59 27.65 15.44
N GLY A 8 -8.80 26.91 16.22
CA GLY A 8 -8.98 25.46 16.40
C GLY A 8 -10.27 25.09 17.14
N THR A 9 -10.72 25.94 18.06
CA THR A 9 -12.01 25.79 18.76
C THR A 9 -13.19 26.19 17.89
N ALA A 10 -13.10 27.28 17.13
CA ALA A 10 -14.14 27.71 16.20
C ALA A 10 -14.36 26.69 15.06
N ALA A 11 -13.29 26.14 14.49
CA ALA A 11 -13.38 25.09 13.47
C ALA A 11 -14.06 23.81 14.00
N ARG A 12 -13.84 23.47 15.28
CA ARG A 12 -14.52 22.36 15.97
C ARG A 12 -16.00 22.60 16.26
N GLN A 13 -16.44 23.85 16.35
CA GLN A 13 -17.85 24.20 16.51
C GLN A 13 -18.61 24.24 15.18
N ILE A 14 -17.92 24.54 14.08
CA ILE A 14 -18.52 24.65 12.74
C ILE A 14 -18.65 23.26 12.09
N PHE A 15 -17.71 22.36 12.33
CA PHE A 15 -17.74 21.00 11.80
C PHE A 15 -17.97 20.01 12.92
N ASP A 16 -19.21 19.54 13.04
CA ASP A 16 -19.54 18.47 13.97
C ASP A 16 -18.77 17.20 13.58
N ARG A 17 -18.15 16.57 14.57
CA ARG A 17 -17.25 15.44 14.34
C ARG A 17 -18.00 14.25 13.75
N ASP A 18 -19.22 14.03 14.21
CA ASP A 18 -20.04 12.90 13.77
C ASP A 18 -20.56 13.12 12.34
N GLU A 19 -20.86 14.37 11.97
CA GLU A 19 -21.18 14.76 10.59
C GLU A 19 -19.99 14.53 9.65
N VAL A 20 -18.80 14.98 10.01
CA VAL A 20 -17.58 14.80 9.20
C VAL A 20 -17.26 13.31 9.04
N GLU A 21 -17.34 12.54 10.12
CA GLU A 21 -17.11 11.10 10.08
C GLU A 21 -18.17 10.37 9.23
N GLY A 22 -19.43 10.82 9.28
CA GLY A 22 -20.53 10.32 8.45
C GLY A 22 -20.33 10.57 6.96
N VAL A 23 -19.93 11.78 6.56
CA VAL A 23 -19.66 12.14 5.15
C VAL A 23 -18.46 11.35 4.61
N LEU A 24 -17.40 11.19 5.42
CA LEU A 24 -16.23 10.42 5.01
C LEU A 24 -16.55 8.93 4.89
N LYS A 25 -17.35 8.37 5.80
CA LYS A 25 -17.82 6.99 5.71
C LYS A 25 -18.68 6.77 4.46
N SER A 26 -19.64 7.65 4.19
CA SER A 26 -20.53 7.50 3.03
C SER A 26 -19.83 7.73 1.68
N SER A 27 -18.84 8.62 1.64
CA SER A 27 -18.20 9.01 0.37
C SER A 27 -16.95 8.18 0.05
N PHE A 28 -16.20 7.72 1.06
CA PHE A 28 -14.87 7.14 0.85
C PHE A 28 -14.65 5.75 1.45
N TYR A 29 -15.27 5.42 2.60
CA TYR A 29 -14.97 4.17 3.32
C TYR A 29 -16.04 3.08 3.21
N THR A 30 -17.30 3.44 2.95
CA THR A 30 -18.33 2.50 2.54
C THR A 30 -18.21 2.35 1.03
N GLY A 31 -17.34 1.43 0.60
CA GLY A 31 -17.38 0.91 -0.77
C GLY A 31 -18.80 0.47 -1.14
N PRO A 32 -19.15 0.43 -2.44
CA PRO A 32 -20.54 0.29 -2.87
C PRO A 32 -21.16 -0.92 -2.18
N ARG A 33 -22.26 -0.67 -1.46
CA ARG A 33 -23.15 -1.71 -0.95
C ARG A 33 -23.48 -2.58 -2.16
N SER A 34 -23.03 -3.84 -2.13
CA SER A 34 -23.38 -4.84 -3.13
C SER A 34 -24.87 -5.17 -2.99
N GLU A 35 -25.73 -4.26 -3.44
CA GLU A 35 -27.07 -4.60 -3.89
C GLU A 35 -26.89 -5.59 -5.06
N PRO A 36 -27.61 -6.73 -5.09
CA PRO A 36 -27.53 -7.64 -6.23
C PRO A 36 -28.10 -6.92 -7.46
N SER A 37 -27.22 -6.33 -8.27
CA SER A 37 -27.60 -5.67 -9.51
C SER A 37 -28.06 -6.72 -10.51
N LEU A 38 -29.38 -6.85 -10.66
CA LEU A 38 -30.03 -7.40 -11.85
C LEU A 38 -29.60 -6.53 -13.06
N GLY A 39 -28.48 -6.87 -13.69
CA GLY A 39 -27.98 -6.09 -14.83
C GLY A 39 -26.50 -6.20 -15.16
N GLN A 40 -25.78 -7.23 -14.71
CA GLN A 40 -24.44 -7.49 -15.27
C GLN A 40 -24.57 -8.02 -16.69
N SER A 41 -24.47 -7.12 -17.67
CA SER A 41 -24.01 -7.51 -19.00
C SER A 41 -22.59 -8.06 -18.87
N PRO A 42 -22.22 -9.15 -19.58
CA PRO A 42 -20.91 -9.79 -19.46
C PRO A 42 -19.86 -8.94 -20.18
N ALA A 43 -19.53 -7.78 -19.60
CA ALA A 43 -18.43 -6.96 -20.05
C ALA A 43 -17.15 -7.52 -19.44
N ASP A 44 -16.52 -8.42 -20.20
CA ASP A 44 -15.12 -8.81 -20.11
C ASP A 44 -14.58 -8.97 -18.68
N GLU A 45 -14.72 -10.18 -18.15
CA GLU A 45 -13.70 -10.75 -17.27
C GLU A 45 -12.36 -10.72 -18.02
N LYS A 46 -11.68 -9.56 -18.03
CA LYS A 46 -10.27 -9.49 -18.36
C LYS A 46 -9.59 -10.40 -17.36
N LYS A 47 -9.29 -11.63 -17.80
CA LYS A 47 -8.57 -12.66 -17.05
C LYS A 47 -7.47 -11.99 -16.26
N LYS A 48 -7.64 -11.92 -14.93
CA LYS A 48 -6.64 -11.34 -14.04
C LYS A 48 -5.31 -12.02 -14.37
N PRO A 49 -4.20 -11.28 -14.58
CA PRO A 49 -2.92 -11.88 -14.88
C PRO A 49 -2.61 -12.95 -13.84
N THR A 50 -2.41 -14.20 -14.27
CA THR A 50 -2.20 -15.36 -13.40
C THR A 50 -0.82 -15.39 -12.73
N HIS A 51 -0.03 -14.33 -12.85
CA HIS A 51 1.43 -14.36 -12.70
C HIS A 51 1.99 -13.86 -11.36
N TYR A 52 1.16 -13.47 -10.37
CA TYR A 52 1.65 -13.14 -9.03
C TYR A 52 0.55 -13.25 -7.96
N LYS A 53 0.97 -13.49 -6.71
CA LYS A 53 0.13 -13.43 -5.52
C LYS A 53 0.64 -12.34 -4.59
N VAL A 54 -0.27 -11.59 -3.98
CA VAL A 54 0.07 -10.65 -2.90
C VAL A 54 0.20 -11.45 -1.62
N ILE A 55 1.34 -11.33 -0.95
CA ILE A 55 1.63 -11.99 0.32
C ILE A 55 2.01 -10.95 1.37
N CYS A 56 1.69 -11.23 2.62
CA CYS A 56 2.20 -10.49 3.77
C CYS A 56 3.37 -11.28 4.36
N ILE A 57 4.55 -10.67 4.44
CA ILE A 57 5.72 -11.25 5.11
C ILE A 57 6.19 -10.30 6.20
N SER A 58 6.58 -10.84 7.34
CA SER A 58 7.30 -10.10 8.38
C SER A 58 8.81 -10.13 8.07
N MET A 59 9.49 -9.01 8.32
CA MET A 59 10.94 -8.87 8.18
C MET A 59 11.46 -7.95 9.29
N TYR A 60 12.73 -8.12 9.67
CA TYR A 60 13.39 -7.15 10.56
C TYR A 60 13.39 -5.74 9.94
N THR A 61 13.19 -4.72 10.77
CA THR A 61 13.16 -3.31 10.34
C THR A 61 14.40 -2.91 9.56
N ASP A 62 15.56 -3.37 10.02
CA ASP A 62 16.85 -3.07 9.40
C ASP A 62 17.00 -3.74 8.03
N ALA A 63 16.37 -4.91 7.85
CA ALA A 63 16.33 -5.57 6.56
C ALA A 63 15.39 -4.83 5.57
N LEU A 64 14.27 -4.30 6.05
CA LEU A 64 13.38 -3.46 5.23
C LEU A 64 14.08 -2.16 4.81
N GLY A 65 14.81 -1.51 5.72
CA GLY A 65 15.58 -0.30 5.41
C GLY A 65 16.63 -0.55 4.31
N ARG A 66 17.43 -1.62 4.45
CA ARG A 66 18.40 -2.03 3.41
C ARG A 66 17.75 -2.31 2.06
N LEU A 67 16.57 -2.96 2.05
CA LEU A 67 15.82 -3.21 0.83
C LEU A 67 15.42 -1.91 0.13
N ASP A 68 14.98 -0.91 0.90
CA ASP A 68 14.59 0.40 0.38
C ASP A 68 15.79 1.19 -0.18
N GLU A 69 16.93 1.13 0.49
CA GLU A 69 18.17 1.73 0.02
C GLU A 69 18.64 1.13 -1.31
N MET A 70 18.63 -0.19 -1.44
CA MET A 70 18.97 -0.86 -2.70
C MET A 70 18.02 -0.46 -3.84
N VAL A 71 16.71 -0.36 -3.57
CA VAL A 71 15.75 0.12 -4.56
C VAL A 71 16.03 1.57 -4.97
N LYS A 72 16.37 2.44 -4.01
CA LYS A 72 16.74 3.83 -4.28
C LYS A 72 18.00 3.91 -5.14
N GLU A 73 19.02 3.12 -4.83
CA GLU A 73 20.25 3.06 -5.60
C GLU A 73 19.99 2.60 -7.04
N LEU A 74 19.21 1.54 -7.23
CA LEU A 74 18.80 1.08 -8.56
C LEU A 74 18.09 2.17 -9.36
N LYS A 75 17.18 2.92 -8.73
CA LYS A 75 16.52 4.06 -9.39
C LYS A 75 17.50 5.15 -9.80
N THR A 76 18.46 5.48 -8.94
CA THR A 76 19.54 6.44 -9.25
C THR A 76 20.39 5.98 -10.43
N ARG A 77 20.62 4.67 -10.56
CA ARG A 77 21.33 4.04 -11.69
C ARG A 77 20.49 3.95 -12.99
N GLY A 78 19.27 4.49 -13.01
CA GLY A 78 18.41 4.54 -14.19
C GLY A 78 17.35 3.43 -14.29
N TYR A 79 17.28 2.51 -13.32
CA TYR A 79 16.24 1.47 -13.27
C TYR A 79 14.93 2.06 -12.72
N THR A 80 14.23 2.86 -13.53
CA THR A 80 13.03 3.62 -13.13
C THR A 80 11.87 2.75 -12.62
N LYS A 81 11.82 1.47 -13.01
CA LYS A 81 10.81 0.49 -12.58
C LYS A 81 11.24 -0.38 -11.40
N ALA A 82 12.41 -0.14 -10.80
CA ALA A 82 12.85 -0.88 -9.63
C ALA A 82 11.89 -0.68 -8.44
N ASN A 83 11.47 -1.79 -7.85
CA ASN A 83 10.64 -1.84 -6.64
C ASN A 83 11.06 -3.04 -5.79
N ARG A 84 10.57 -3.11 -4.55
CA ARG A 84 10.89 -4.19 -3.59
C ARG A 84 10.66 -5.57 -4.19
N SER A 85 9.48 -5.81 -4.79
CA SER A 85 9.13 -7.10 -5.39
C SER A 85 10.02 -7.46 -6.58
N ALA A 86 10.45 -6.48 -7.38
CA ALA A 86 11.35 -6.71 -8.51
C ALA A 86 12.76 -7.10 -8.05
N LEU A 87 13.26 -6.42 -7.02
CA LEU A 87 14.54 -6.75 -6.41
C LEU A 87 14.52 -8.13 -5.75
N ILE A 88 13.49 -8.43 -4.95
CA ILE A 88 13.31 -9.75 -4.32
C ILE A 88 13.25 -10.85 -5.37
N ARG A 89 12.50 -10.65 -6.47
CA ARG A 89 12.44 -11.64 -7.55
C ARG A 89 13.81 -11.94 -8.13
N HIS A 90 14.58 -10.91 -8.47
CA HIS A 90 15.92 -11.11 -9.01
C HIS A 90 16.84 -11.80 -8.00
N ALA A 91 16.74 -11.47 -6.72
CA ALA A 91 17.51 -12.13 -5.67
C ALA A 91 17.17 -13.64 -5.57
N LEU A 92 15.90 -14.02 -5.73
CA LEU A 92 15.47 -15.43 -5.75
C LEU A 92 16.01 -16.20 -6.96
N ASP A 93 16.25 -15.53 -8.09
CA ASP A 93 16.82 -16.16 -9.29
C ASP A 93 18.34 -16.42 -9.15
N VAL A 94 19.03 -15.68 -8.28
CA VAL A 94 20.50 -15.68 -8.14
C VAL A 94 20.97 -16.34 -6.84
N VAL A 95 20.09 -16.51 -5.85
CA VAL A 95 20.47 -17.08 -4.55
C VAL A 95 21.01 -18.51 -4.70
N ASP A 96 22.18 -18.74 -4.12
CA ASP A 96 22.78 -20.07 -4.00
C ASP A 96 22.48 -20.64 -2.61
N LEU A 97 21.70 -21.72 -2.56
CA LEU A 97 21.26 -22.33 -1.30
C LEU A 97 22.39 -23.03 -0.54
N ASP A 98 23.48 -23.42 -1.22
CA ASP A 98 24.63 -24.05 -0.58
C ASP A 98 25.44 -23.05 0.26
N THR A 99 25.24 -21.74 0.03
CA THR A 99 25.88 -20.65 0.78
C THR A 99 25.10 -20.23 2.02
N VAL A 100 23.89 -20.75 2.20
CA VAL A 100 22.99 -20.35 3.28
C VAL A 100 23.45 -20.98 4.60
N PRO A 101 23.67 -20.20 5.68
CA PRO A 101 24.14 -20.74 6.95
C PRO A 101 23.09 -21.66 7.59
N ARG A 102 23.54 -22.75 8.20
CA ARG A 102 22.68 -23.64 8.99
C ARG A 102 22.20 -22.89 10.25
N GLY A 103 20.90 -22.92 10.52
CA GLY A 103 20.29 -22.30 11.72
C GLY A 103 19.61 -20.95 11.48
N LEU A 104 19.18 -20.69 10.25
CA LEU A 104 18.34 -19.55 9.86
C LEU A 104 16.94 -19.60 10.50
#